data_AF-A0A4R1I4M5-F1
#
_entry.id   AF-A0A4R1I4M5-F1
#
_cell.length_a   1.000
_cell.length_b   1.000
_cell.length_c   1.000
_cell.angle_alpha   90.00
_cell.angle_beta   90.00
_cell.angle_gamma   90.00
#
_symmetry.space_group_name_H-M   'P 1'
#
loop_
_entity.id
_entity.type
_entity.pdbx_description
1 polymer ?
#
loop_
_entity_poly.entity_id
_entity_poly.type
_entity_poly.pdbx_seq_one_letter_code
_entity_poly.pdbx_strand_id
1 'polypeptide(L)'
;MNTVEEKLASWGASLPATIEVAGLLARNPVVYKWKSPFRSVALREGLFWRVHDLMMQSHALFEDGHGLGARILLRSGFETAALLIHLNQITQMVIEGKLPFEDFNRKTSQLLLGSRRTTSSIQSINIVTIIEKVEKNYPGLTEIYAGLSEVAHPNYEGVIYGYPRIIRCDYATKFENRWNALVFDHLDLMDICMGAFEFEYNSVWPDLINELERWIEANDAMLSEVDPPE
;
A
#
# COMPACT_ATOMS: atom_id res chain seq x y z
N MET A 1 -10.55 -21.50 -3.31
CA MET A 1 -9.69 -20.30 -3.23
C MET A 1 -8.78 -20.35 -4.43
N ASN A 2 -8.64 -19.23 -5.15
CA ASN A 2 -7.67 -19.14 -6.23
C ASN A 2 -6.26 -19.17 -5.65
N THR A 3 -5.31 -19.75 -6.38
CA THR A 3 -3.88 -19.70 -6.01
C THR A 3 -3.34 -18.27 -6.12
N VAL A 4 -2.20 -17.98 -5.49
CA VAL A 4 -1.50 -16.70 -5.63
C VAL A 4 -1.20 -16.39 -7.10
N GLU A 5 -0.79 -17.39 -7.87
CA GLU A 5 -0.51 -17.27 -9.31
C GLU A 5 -1.75 -16.88 -10.12
N GLU A 6 -2.89 -17.53 -9.88
CA GLU A 6 -4.16 -17.19 -10.54
C GLU A 6 -4.62 -15.77 -10.21
N LYS A 7 -4.47 -15.34 -8.95
CA LYS A 7 -4.77 -13.96 -8.53
C LYS A 7 -3.87 -12.95 -9.24
N LEU A 8 -2.56 -13.22 -9.31
CA LEU A 8 -1.59 -12.35 -9.99
C LEU A 8 -1.88 -12.22 -11.49
N ALA A 9 -2.26 -13.31 -12.15
CA ALA A 9 -2.65 -13.28 -13.56
C ALA A 9 -3.91 -12.46 -13.78
N SER A 10 -4.93 -12.64 -12.93
CA SER A 10 -6.17 -11.87 -12.95
C SER A 10 -5.93 -10.37 -12.72
N TRP A 11 -5.12 -10.03 -11.72
CA TRP A 11 -4.71 -8.65 -11.45
C TRP A 11 -4.00 -8.03 -12.66
N GLY A 12 -3.01 -8.72 -13.23
CA GLY A 12 -2.27 -8.23 -14.39
C GLY A 12 -3.17 -7.92 -15.59
N ALA A 13 -4.21 -8.74 -15.82
CA ALA A 13 -5.18 -8.53 -16.89
C ALA A 13 -6.15 -7.35 -16.63
N SER A 14 -6.27 -6.88 -15.39
CA SER A 14 -7.22 -5.83 -14.97
C SER A 14 -6.54 -4.50 -14.64
N LEU A 15 -5.22 -4.41 -14.80
CA LEU A 15 -4.47 -3.18 -14.53
C LEU A 15 -4.95 -2.03 -15.44
N PRO A 16 -5.20 -0.83 -14.86
CA PRO A 16 -5.68 0.32 -15.61
C PRO A 16 -4.56 0.87 -16.51
N ALA A 17 -4.83 1.05 -17.79
CA ALA A 17 -3.88 1.66 -18.72
C ALA A 17 -3.92 3.20 -18.67
N THR A 18 -5.11 3.79 -18.48
CA THR A 18 -5.30 5.25 -18.48
C THR A 18 -6.37 5.68 -17.46
N ILE A 19 -6.25 6.94 -17.02
CA ILE A 19 -7.33 7.66 -16.32
C ILE A 19 -7.74 8.83 -17.20
N GLU A 20 -8.95 8.78 -17.74
CA GLU A 20 -9.48 9.86 -18.59
C GLU A 20 -9.99 11.02 -17.75
N VAL A 21 -9.12 12.01 -17.48
CA VAL A 21 -9.46 13.20 -16.66
C VAL A 21 -10.66 13.95 -17.24
N ALA A 22 -10.74 14.08 -18.56
CA ALA A 22 -11.88 14.68 -19.23
C ALA A 22 -13.18 13.90 -18.96
N GLY A 23 -13.11 12.57 -18.86
CA GLY A 23 -14.25 11.72 -18.51
C GLY A 23 -14.72 11.95 -17.07
N LEU A 24 -13.80 12.12 -16.12
CA LEU A 24 -14.12 12.44 -14.74
C LEU A 24 -14.79 13.82 -14.63
N LEU A 25 -14.23 14.84 -15.28
CA LEU A 25 -14.79 16.19 -15.34
C LEU A 25 -16.18 16.21 -16.00
N ALA A 26 -16.36 15.45 -17.09
CA ALA A 26 -17.64 15.34 -17.77
C ALA A 26 -18.69 14.60 -16.92
N ARG A 27 -18.26 13.60 -16.14
CA ARG A 27 -19.15 12.87 -15.21
C ARG A 27 -19.67 13.78 -14.11
N ASN A 28 -18.79 14.55 -13.48
CA ASN A 28 -19.16 15.44 -12.38
C ASN A 28 -18.25 16.68 -12.31
N PRO A 29 -18.64 17.80 -12.95
CA PRO A 29 -17.80 19.00 -12.99
C PRO A 29 -17.70 19.70 -11.63
N VAL A 30 -18.69 19.51 -10.74
CA VAL A 30 -18.67 20.10 -9.39
C VAL A 30 -17.64 19.40 -8.52
N VAL A 31 -17.57 18.07 -8.59
CA VAL A 31 -16.61 17.27 -7.81
C VAL A 31 -15.21 17.41 -8.38
N TYR A 32 -15.03 17.20 -9.68
CA TYR A 32 -13.70 17.06 -10.28
C TYR A 32 -13.00 18.38 -10.61
N LYS A 33 -13.62 19.53 -10.31
CA LYS A 33 -12.87 20.80 -10.19
C LYS A 33 -11.91 20.78 -8.99
N TRP A 34 -12.26 20.03 -7.94
CA TRP A 34 -11.38 19.83 -6.79
C TRP A 34 -10.28 18.81 -7.14
N LYS A 35 -9.04 19.10 -6.73
CA LYS A 35 -7.89 18.22 -7.05
C LYS A 35 -7.91 16.91 -6.26
N SER A 36 -8.51 16.89 -5.07
CA SER A 36 -8.44 15.75 -4.16
C SER A 36 -9.12 14.48 -4.68
N PRO A 37 -10.33 14.47 -5.26
CA PRO A 37 -10.90 13.26 -5.87
C PRO A 37 -10.02 12.68 -6.97
N PHE A 38 -9.51 13.53 -7.88
CA PHE A 38 -8.60 13.07 -8.93
C PHE A 38 -7.32 12.46 -8.35
N ARG A 39 -6.70 13.09 -7.35
CA ARG A 39 -5.51 12.54 -6.69
C ARG A 39 -5.79 11.20 -6.03
N SER A 40 -6.96 11.02 -5.42
CA SER A 40 -7.38 9.74 -4.83
C SER A 40 -7.50 8.64 -5.89
N VAL A 41 -8.10 8.93 -7.05
CA VAL A 41 -8.18 7.96 -8.17
C VAL A 41 -6.78 7.65 -8.70
N ALA A 42 -5.97 8.67 -8.99
CA ALA A 42 -4.61 8.48 -9.49
C ALA A 42 -3.73 7.67 -8.53
N LEU A 43 -3.83 7.95 -7.24
CA LEU A 43 -3.13 7.20 -6.20
C LEU A 43 -3.61 5.74 -6.15
N ARG A 44 -4.92 5.50 -6.14
CA ARG A 44 -5.51 4.15 -6.15
C ARG A 44 -4.96 3.32 -7.32
N GLU A 45 -5.02 3.84 -8.54
CA GLU A 45 -4.54 3.12 -9.72
C GLU A 45 -3.03 2.89 -9.68
N GLY A 46 -2.25 3.89 -9.25
CA GLY A 46 -0.80 3.74 -9.10
C GLY A 46 -0.40 2.71 -8.04
N LEU A 47 -1.15 2.64 -6.94
CA LEU A 47 -0.96 1.62 -5.92
C LEU A 47 -1.30 0.22 -6.44
N PHE A 48 -2.28 0.08 -7.34
CA PHE A 48 -2.62 -1.22 -7.93
C PHE A 48 -1.51 -1.76 -8.83
N TRP A 49 -0.96 -0.92 -9.70
CA TRP A 49 0.26 -1.25 -10.46
C TRP A 49 1.40 -1.66 -9.53
N ARG A 50 1.65 -0.85 -8.50
CA ARG A 50 2.77 -1.07 -7.59
C ARG A 50 2.64 -2.37 -6.79
N VAL A 51 1.46 -2.68 -6.26
CA VAL A 51 1.26 -3.91 -5.49
C VAL A 51 1.34 -5.14 -6.40
N HIS A 52 0.84 -5.05 -7.63
CA HIS A 52 0.97 -6.14 -8.60
C HIS A 52 2.44 -6.44 -8.92
N ASP A 53 3.23 -5.42 -9.25
CA ASP A 53 4.67 -5.58 -9.52
C ASP A 53 5.40 -6.22 -8.33
N LEU A 54 5.14 -5.74 -7.12
CA LEU A 54 5.76 -6.26 -5.91
C LEU A 54 5.37 -7.71 -5.63
N MET A 55 4.09 -8.06 -5.73
CA MET A 55 3.61 -9.41 -5.46
C MET A 55 4.12 -10.39 -6.53
N MET A 56 4.12 -9.99 -7.80
CA MET A 56 4.63 -10.82 -8.89
C MET A 56 6.12 -11.12 -8.71
N GLN A 57 6.94 -10.11 -8.41
CA GLN A 57 8.36 -10.29 -8.16
C GLN A 57 8.64 -11.05 -6.86
N SER A 58 7.84 -10.81 -5.81
CA SER A 58 7.93 -11.56 -4.54
C SER A 58 7.68 -13.05 -4.76
N HIS A 59 6.62 -13.39 -5.50
CA HIS A 59 6.28 -14.76 -5.84
C HIS A 59 7.39 -15.43 -6.64
N ALA A 60 7.86 -14.79 -7.72
CA ALA A 60 8.92 -15.33 -8.57
C ALA A 60 10.21 -15.59 -7.76
N LEU A 61 10.62 -14.66 -6.90
CA LEU A 61 11.77 -14.86 -6.03
C LEU A 61 11.55 -16.00 -5.03
N PHE A 62 10.34 -16.17 -4.50
CA PHE A 62 10.07 -17.26 -3.57
C PHE A 62 10.18 -18.63 -4.25
N GLU A 63 9.59 -18.77 -5.44
CA GLU A 63 9.64 -20.00 -6.25
C GLU A 63 11.09 -20.36 -6.66
N ASP A 64 11.90 -19.35 -7.00
CA ASP A 64 13.32 -19.54 -7.35
C ASP A 64 14.23 -19.76 -6.13
N GLY A 65 13.68 -19.77 -4.93
CA GLY A 65 14.44 -19.98 -3.71
C GLY A 65 15.29 -18.77 -3.29
N HIS A 66 14.79 -17.57 -3.52
CA HIS A 66 15.34 -16.29 -3.08
C HIS A 66 14.49 -15.65 -1.96
N GLY A 67 14.22 -16.42 -0.90
CA GLY A 67 13.28 -16.09 0.18
C GLY A 67 13.53 -14.75 0.90
N LEU A 68 14.79 -14.30 1.04
CA LEU A 68 15.07 -12.96 1.60
C LEU A 68 14.51 -11.85 0.72
N GLY A 69 14.81 -11.92 -0.58
CA GLY A 69 14.33 -10.95 -1.56
C GLY A 69 12.80 -10.96 -1.63
N ALA A 70 12.20 -12.15 -1.64
CA ALA A 70 10.76 -12.32 -1.57
C ALA A 70 10.15 -11.62 -0.34
N ARG A 71 10.69 -11.85 0.88
CA ARG A 71 10.19 -11.21 2.11
C ARG A 71 10.31 -9.68 2.09
N ILE A 72 11.41 -9.15 1.56
CA ILE A 72 11.61 -7.70 1.44
C ILE A 72 10.55 -7.08 0.51
N LEU A 73 10.24 -7.73 -0.62
CA LEU A 73 9.20 -7.27 -1.53
C LEU A 73 7.80 -7.38 -0.93
N LEU A 74 7.50 -8.49 -0.25
CA LEU A 74 6.25 -8.68 0.47
C LEU A 74 6.03 -7.61 1.56
N ARG A 75 7.07 -7.26 2.32
CA ARG A 75 7.04 -6.12 3.27
C ARG A 75 6.57 -4.85 2.57
N SER A 76 7.16 -4.55 1.41
CA SER A 76 6.79 -3.38 0.62
C SER A 76 5.37 -3.48 0.02
N GLY A 77 4.88 -4.71 -0.18
CA GLY A 77 3.49 -5.00 -0.54
C GLY A 77 2.51 -4.53 0.52
N PHE A 78 2.75 -4.93 1.77
CA PHE A 78 1.96 -4.49 2.92
C PHE A 78 2.01 -2.97 3.10
N GLU A 79 3.17 -2.33 2.89
CA GLU A 79 3.27 -0.86 2.89
C GLU A 79 2.34 -0.25 1.81
N THR A 80 2.32 -0.83 0.62
CA THR A 80 1.50 -0.36 -0.51
C THR A 80 0.00 -0.55 -0.23
N ALA A 81 -0.39 -1.69 0.35
CA ALA A 81 -1.77 -1.94 0.77
C ALA A 81 -2.22 -1.01 1.91
N ALA A 82 -1.35 -0.74 2.88
CA ALA A 82 -1.61 0.19 3.97
C ALA A 82 -1.90 1.62 3.45
N LEU A 83 -1.25 2.05 2.37
CA LEU A 83 -1.53 3.34 1.74
C LEU A 83 -2.95 3.42 1.18
N LEU A 84 -3.44 2.35 0.52
CA LEU A 84 -4.81 2.30 0.01
C LEU A 84 -5.83 2.29 1.15
N ILE A 85 -5.63 1.46 2.17
CA ILE A 85 -6.48 1.43 3.36
C ILE A 85 -6.53 2.81 4.01
N HIS A 86 -5.38 3.49 4.14
CA HIS A 86 -5.32 4.82 4.73
C HIS A 86 -6.05 5.86 3.90
N LEU A 87 -5.94 5.81 2.57
CA LEU A 87 -6.71 6.68 1.66
C LEU A 87 -8.22 6.49 1.89
N ASN A 88 -8.68 5.25 1.98
CA ASN A 88 -10.08 4.92 2.23
C ASN A 88 -10.52 5.42 3.62
N GLN A 89 -9.70 5.25 4.65
CA GLN A 89 -9.98 5.78 6.00
C GLN A 89 -10.13 7.31 6.02
N ILE A 90 -9.19 8.05 5.41
CA ILE A 90 -9.28 9.52 5.41
C ILE A 90 -10.46 10.01 4.55
N THR A 91 -10.83 9.27 3.51
CA THR A 91 -12.03 9.55 2.71
C THR A 91 -13.30 9.38 3.55
N GLN A 92 -13.43 8.26 4.26
CA GLN A 92 -14.53 8.02 5.21
C GLN A 92 -14.61 9.12 6.27
N MET A 93 -13.47 9.55 6.81
CA MET A 93 -13.45 10.62 7.83
C MET A 93 -13.97 11.96 7.30
N VAL A 94 -13.78 12.29 6.03
CA VAL A 94 -14.37 13.50 5.42
C VAL A 94 -15.88 13.37 5.34
N ILE A 95 -16.37 12.24 4.82
CA ILE A 95 -17.81 11.96 4.67
C ILE A 95 -18.51 12.04 6.03
N GLU A 96 -17.87 11.53 7.08
CA GLU A 96 -18.36 11.54 8.47
C GLU A 96 -18.18 12.89 9.19
N GLY A 97 -17.59 13.90 8.56
CA GLY A 97 -17.32 15.20 9.18
C GLY A 97 -16.24 15.18 10.27
N LYS A 98 -15.41 14.14 10.31
CA LYS A 98 -14.29 13.96 11.25
C LYS A 98 -12.96 14.52 10.73
N LEU A 99 -12.88 14.84 9.45
CA LEU A 99 -11.72 15.45 8.81
C LEU A 99 -12.19 16.60 7.90
N PRO A 100 -11.67 17.83 8.09
CA PRO A 100 -11.95 18.93 7.16
C PRO A 100 -11.50 18.60 5.73
N PHE A 101 -12.24 19.10 4.74
CA PHE A 101 -11.94 18.82 3.34
C PHE A 101 -10.58 19.40 2.91
N GLU A 102 -10.18 20.54 3.47
CA GLU A 102 -8.87 21.16 3.24
C GLU A 102 -7.72 20.23 3.71
N ASP A 103 -7.90 19.59 4.87
CA ASP A 103 -6.94 18.62 5.38
C ASP A 103 -6.89 17.36 4.52
N PHE A 104 -8.03 16.91 3.99
CA PHE A 104 -8.08 15.83 3.02
C PHE A 104 -7.37 16.19 1.71
N ASN A 105 -7.56 17.40 1.20
CA ASN A 105 -6.85 17.90 0.02
C ASN A 105 -5.33 17.94 0.22
N ARG A 106 -4.88 18.40 1.41
CA ARG A 106 -3.47 18.37 1.77
C ARG A 106 -2.94 16.94 1.88
N LYS A 107 -3.66 16.04 2.56
CA LYS A 107 -3.23 14.64 2.75
C LYS A 107 -3.15 13.87 1.44
N THR A 108 -4.16 13.99 0.56
CA THR A 108 -4.12 13.35 -0.77
C THR A 108 -2.97 13.89 -1.62
N SER A 109 -2.61 15.17 -1.48
CA SER A 109 -1.40 15.74 -2.07
C SER A 109 -0.13 15.10 -1.50
N GLN A 110 -0.02 14.96 -0.18
CA GLN A 110 1.14 14.31 0.48
C GLN A 110 1.28 12.83 0.13
N LEU A 111 0.18 12.11 -0.04
CA LEU A 111 0.18 10.69 -0.39
C LEU A 111 0.60 10.46 -1.84
N LEU A 112 0.15 11.32 -2.77
CA LEU A 112 0.45 11.17 -4.20
C LEU A 112 1.79 11.78 -4.60
N LEU A 113 2.11 12.97 -4.07
CA LEU A 113 3.23 13.80 -4.53
C LEU A 113 4.34 13.93 -3.50
N GLY A 114 4.16 13.39 -2.29
CA GLY A 114 5.11 13.54 -1.21
C GLY A 114 6.40 12.78 -1.46
N SER A 115 7.53 13.39 -1.12
CA SER A 115 8.84 12.74 -1.11
C SER A 115 9.57 13.08 0.19
N ARG A 116 10.47 12.18 0.63
CA ARG A 116 11.47 12.50 1.66
C ARG A 116 12.71 13.18 1.07
N ARG A 117 12.88 13.09 -0.24
CA ARG A 117 13.95 13.77 -0.99
C ARG A 117 13.43 15.10 -1.51
N THR A 118 14.33 15.99 -1.87
CA THR A 118 14.03 17.29 -2.51
C THR A 118 13.46 17.17 -3.93
N THR A 119 13.00 15.98 -4.35
CA THR A 119 12.34 15.75 -5.64
C THR A 119 10.91 16.28 -5.70
N SER A 120 10.36 16.69 -4.55
CA SER A 120 9.07 17.35 -4.39
C SER A 120 9.19 18.38 -3.26
N SER A 121 8.48 19.50 -3.34
CA SER A 121 8.34 20.43 -2.21
C SER A 121 7.45 19.85 -1.10
N ILE A 122 6.69 18.80 -1.40
CA ILE A 122 5.74 18.18 -0.48
C ILE A 122 6.41 17.03 0.28
N GLN A 123 6.30 17.06 1.61
CA GLN A 123 6.80 15.99 2.48
C GLN A 123 5.86 14.78 2.49
N SER A 124 6.41 13.59 2.27
CA SER A 124 5.69 12.32 2.38
C SER A 124 5.30 12.01 3.83
N ILE A 125 4.16 11.35 4.02
CA ILE A 125 3.76 10.79 5.32
C ILE A 125 4.65 9.57 5.65
N ASN A 126 5.06 9.41 6.91
CA ASN A 126 5.82 8.24 7.33
C ASN A 126 4.97 6.97 7.21
N ILE A 127 5.51 5.96 6.52
CA ILE A 127 4.84 4.68 6.29
C ILE A 127 4.50 3.93 7.59
N VAL A 128 5.37 3.96 8.60
CA VAL A 128 5.11 3.31 9.90
C VAL A 128 3.91 3.97 10.57
N THR A 129 3.84 5.30 10.52
CA THR A 129 2.67 6.05 11.03
C THR A 129 1.39 5.74 10.27
N ILE A 130 1.47 5.38 8.97
CA ILE A 130 0.30 4.90 8.22
C ILE A 130 -0.10 3.51 8.73
N ILE A 131 0.85 2.58 8.87
CA ILE A 131 0.61 1.22 9.36
C ILE A 131 -0.07 1.23 10.74
N GLU A 132 0.44 2.04 11.67
CA GLU A 132 -0.15 2.21 13.01
C GLU A 132 -1.61 2.72 12.97
N LYS A 133 -1.96 3.56 11.98
CA LYS A 133 -3.33 4.08 11.83
C LYS A 133 -4.27 3.04 11.26
N VAL A 134 -3.80 2.23 10.31
CA VAL A 134 -4.65 1.23 9.64
C VAL A 134 -4.86 -0.02 10.50
N GLU A 135 -3.99 -0.27 11.49
CA GLU A 135 -4.12 -1.35 12.50
C GLU A 135 -5.52 -1.43 13.12
N LYS A 136 -6.17 -0.27 13.32
CA LYS A 136 -7.54 -0.21 13.86
C LYS A 136 -8.55 -1.01 13.04
N ASN A 137 -8.40 -1.00 11.71
CA ASN A 137 -9.30 -1.69 10.78
C ASN A 137 -8.75 -3.07 10.38
N TYR A 138 -7.43 -3.25 10.47
CA TYR A 138 -6.73 -4.50 10.15
C TYR A 138 -5.82 -4.92 11.32
N PRO A 139 -6.40 -5.48 12.39
CA PRO A 139 -5.62 -5.95 13.53
C PRO A 139 -4.59 -7.00 13.10
N GLY A 140 -3.36 -6.86 13.59
CA GLY A 140 -2.22 -7.72 13.27
C GLY A 140 -1.34 -7.21 12.14
N LEU A 141 -1.73 -6.16 11.40
CA LEU A 141 -0.91 -5.64 10.30
C LEU A 141 0.45 -5.11 10.80
N THR A 142 0.46 -4.44 11.95
CA THR A 142 1.67 -3.90 12.58
C THR A 142 2.63 -5.03 12.97
N GLU A 143 2.10 -6.14 13.48
CA GLU A 143 2.89 -7.32 13.85
C GLU A 143 3.48 -7.99 12.61
N ILE A 144 2.67 -8.21 11.57
CA ILE A 144 3.13 -8.75 10.28
C ILE A 144 4.25 -7.88 9.70
N TYR A 145 4.04 -6.56 9.65
CA TYR A 145 5.03 -5.62 9.14
C TYR A 145 6.31 -5.63 9.97
N ALA A 146 6.21 -5.71 11.30
CA ALA A 146 7.37 -5.78 12.19
C ALA A 146 8.18 -7.07 11.93
N GLY A 147 7.52 -8.22 11.85
CA GLY A 147 8.19 -9.50 11.54
C GLY A 147 8.88 -9.50 10.18
N LEU A 148 8.23 -8.96 9.14
CA LEU A 148 8.84 -8.78 7.82
C LEU A 148 10.01 -7.77 7.85
N SER A 149 9.94 -6.75 8.71
CA SER A 149 11.01 -5.77 8.90
C SER A 149 12.23 -6.37 9.60
N GLU A 150 12.03 -7.31 10.54
CA GLU A 150 13.14 -8.01 11.18
C GLU A 150 13.97 -8.81 10.17
N VAL A 151 13.32 -9.41 9.16
CA VAL A 151 13.98 -10.10 8.05
C VAL A 151 14.71 -9.12 7.11
N ALA A 152 14.11 -7.95 6.86
CA ALA A 152 14.62 -6.99 5.88
C ALA A 152 15.83 -6.17 6.38
N HIS A 153 15.95 -5.96 7.69
CA HIS A 153 17.01 -5.13 8.27
C HIS A 153 18.27 -5.95 8.59
N PRO A 154 19.47 -5.36 8.53
CA PRO A 154 20.72 -6.04 8.89
C PRO A 154 20.90 -6.16 10.42
N ASN A 155 19.90 -6.74 11.10
CA ASN A 155 19.89 -7.02 12.54
C ASN A 155 20.24 -8.51 12.78
N TYR A 156 19.96 -9.01 13.99
CA TYR A 156 20.17 -10.42 14.31
C TYR A 156 19.37 -11.36 13.38
N GLU A 157 18.07 -11.10 13.20
CA GLU A 157 17.18 -11.90 12.36
C GLU A 157 17.61 -11.86 10.88
N GLY A 158 17.78 -10.66 10.31
CA GLY A 158 18.17 -10.47 8.91
C GLY A 158 19.60 -10.90 8.55
N VAL A 159 20.45 -11.23 9.53
CA VAL A 159 21.85 -11.64 9.28
C VAL A 159 22.18 -12.98 9.95
N ILE A 160 22.20 -13.02 11.27
CA ILE A 160 22.70 -14.18 12.03
C ILE A 160 21.69 -15.32 12.03
N TYR A 161 20.40 -15.03 12.00
CA TYR A 161 19.38 -16.05 11.86
C TYR A 161 19.31 -16.60 10.43
N GLY A 162 19.50 -15.76 9.41
CA GLY A 162 19.45 -16.17 8.00
C GLY A 162 20.64 -17.00 7.49
N TYR A 163 21.88 -16.71 7.93
CA TYR A 163 23.08 -17.22 7.24
C TYR A 163 23.96 -18.23 8.01
N PRO A 164 24.48 -17.92 9.22
CA PRO A 164 25.42 -18.80 9.90
C PRO A 164 24.76 -20.01 10.56
N ARG A 165 25.35 -21.18 10.33
CA ARG A 165 25.06 -22.43 11.03
C ARG A 165 26.27 -22.87 11.84
N ILE A 166 26.09 -23.03 13.14
CA ILE A 166 27.15 -23.49 14.06
C ILE A 166 27.26 -25.01 13.98
N ILE A 167 28.45 -25.50 13.62
CA ILE A 167 28.80 -26.93 13.57
C ILE A 167 29.65 -27.23 14.81
N ARG A 168 28.99 -27.68 15.88
CA ARG A 168 29.61 -27.84 17.20
C ARG A 168 30.71 -28.90 17.24
N CYS A 169 30.59 -29.98 16.47
CA CYS A 169 31.57 -31.06 16.46
C CYS A 169 32.92 -30.64 15.85
N ASP A 170 32.88 -29.69 14.90
CA ASP A 170 34.07 -29.24 14.16
C ASP A 170 34.58 -27.89 14.67
N TYR A 171 33.95 -27.33 15.72
CA TYR A 171 34.19 -25.96 16.20
C TYR A 171 34.17 -24.93 15.06
N ALA A 172 33.26 -25.11 14.09
CA ALA A 172 33.21 -24.32 12.87
C ALA A 172 31.87 -23.59 12.71
N THR A 173 31.90 -22.45 12.02
CA THR A 173 30.69 -21.75 11.55
C THR A 173 30.64 -21.85 10.04
N LYS A 174 29.56 -22.45 9.52
CA LYS A 174 29.30 -22.52 8.09
C LYS A 174 28.32 -21.41 7.71
N PHE A 175 28.62 -20.67 6.66
CA PHE A 175 27.69 -19.70 6.08
C PHE A 175 26.97 -20.33 4.89
N GLU A 176 25.64 -20.26 4.89
CA GLU A 176 24.80 -20.71 3.78
C GLU A 176 23.53 -19.85 3.76
N ASN A 177 22.92 -19.64 2.59
CA ASN A 177 21.64 -18.94 2.53
C ASN A 177 20.53 -19.92 2.96
N ARG A 178 19.89 -19.66 4.11
CA ARG A 178 18.83 -20.53 4.66
C ARG A 178 17.43 -19.95 4.52
N TRP A 179 17.27 -18.80 3.87
CA TRP A 179 16.03 -18.04 3.92
C TRP A 179 14.80 -18.83 3.48
N ASN A 180 14.89 -19.63 2.41
CA ASN A 180 13.74 -20.42 1.95
C ASN A 180 13.23 -21.41 3.01
N ALA A 181 14.13 -22.00 3.79
CA ALA A 181 13.77 -22.94 4.84
C ALA A 181 13.14 -22.23 6.06
N LEU A 182 13.40 -20.92 6.21
CA LEU A 182 12.94 -20.11 7.33
C LEU A 182 11.63 -19.37 7.04
N VAL A 183 11.27 -19.17 5.77
CA VAL A 183 10.15 -18.30 5.36
C VAL A 183 8.90 -19.07 4.89
N PHE A 184 8.47 -20.09 5.65
CA PHE A 184 7.42 -21.04 5.26
C PHE A 184 6.01 -20.45 5.07
N ASP A 185 5.68 -19.37 5.78
CA ASP A 185 4.38 -18.66 5.75
C ASP A 185 4.28 -17.62 4.61
N HIS A 186 5.21 -17.64 3.64
CA HIS A 186 5.30 -16.57 2.64
C HIS A 186 4.04 -16.45 1.76
N LEU A 187 3.57 -17.57 1.22
CA LEU A 187 2.39 -17.57 0.35
C LEU A 187 1.11 -17.22 1.11
N ASP A 188 1.00 -17.60 2.38
CA ASP A 188 -0.14 -17.23 3.24
C ASP A 188 -0.16 -15.73 3.49
N LEU A 189 1.00 -15.12 3.80
CA LEU A 189 1.10 -13.66 3.97
C LEU A 189 0.88 -12.91 2.66
N MET A 190 1.31 -13.45 1.52
CA MET A 190 0.95 -12.92 0.21
C MET A 190 -0.56 -12.91 0.01
N ASP A 191 -1.23 -14.03 0.30
CA ASP A 191 -2.68 -14.15 0.17
C ASP A 191 -3.43 -13.13 1.05
N ILE A 192 -2.96 -12.92 2.28
CA ILE A 192 -3.48 -11.90 3.20
C ILE A 192 -3.29 -10.49 2.62
N CYS A 193 -2.09 -10.15 2.16
CA CYS A 193 -1.80 -8.83 1.59
C CYS A 193 -2.67 -8.58 0.34
N MET A 194 -2.77 -9.58 -0.54
CA MET A 194 -3.56 -9.49 -1.76
C MET A 194 -5.05 -9.37 -1.46
N GLY A 195 -5.56 -10.19 -0.54
CA GLY A 195 -6.97 -10.17 -0.14
C GLY A 195 -7.38 -8.83 0.49
N ALA A 196 -6.54 -8.28 1.37
CA ALA A 196 -6.79 -6.96 1.95
C ALA A 196 -6.80 -5.85 0.88
N PHE A 197 -5.82 -5.86 -0.03
CA PHE A 197 -5.78 -4.89 -1.13
C PHE A 197 -7.00 -5.01 -2.04
N GLU A 198 -7.36 -6.23 -2.44
CA GLU A 198 -8.48 -6.51 -3.34
C GLU A 198 -9.81 -6.05 -2.73
N PHE A 199 -10.04 -6.34 -1.46
CA PHE A 199 -11.24 -5.89 -0.74
C PHE A 199 -11.35 -4.37 -0.68
N GLU A 200 -10.26 -3.69 -0.32
CA GLU A 200 -10.23 -2.23 -0.26
C GLU A 200 -10.39 -1.58 -1.64
N TYR A 201 -9.81 -2.19 -2.67
CA TYR A 201 -9.82 -1.68 -4.03
C TYR A 201 -11.17 -1.91 -4.73
N ASN A 202 -11.78 -3.09 -4.58
CA ASN A 202 -12.99 -3.49 -5.32
C ASN A 202 -14.29 -3.32 -4.53
N SER A 203 -14.24 -3.35 -3.20
CA SER A 203 -15.45 -3.29 -2.36
C SER A 203 -15.55 -1.99 -1.58
N VAL A 204 -14.48 -1.56 -0.91
CA VAL A 204 -14.55 -0.36 -0.06
C VAL A 204 -14.46 0.92 -0.89
N TRP A 205 -13.43 1.06 -1.73
CA TRP A 205 -13.18 2.29 -2.46
C TRP A 205 -14.38 2.73 -3.33
N PRO A 206 -15.03 1.85 -4.13
CA PRO A 206 -16.10 2.30 -5.04
C PRO A 206 -17.28 2.93 -4.32
N ASP A 207 -17.67 2.38 -3.16
CA ASP A 207 -18.72 2.95 -2.34
C ASP A 207 -18.28 4.29 -1.74
N LEU A 208 -17.05 4.35 -1.21
CA LEU A 208 -16.48 5.57 -0.64
C LEU A 208 -16.37 6.72 -1.62
N ILE A 209 -15.94 6.49 -2.87
CA ILE A 209 -15.88 7.60 -3.82
C ILE A 209 -17.28 8.10 -4.10
N ASN A 210 -18.24 7.22 -4.33
CA ASN A 210 -19.60 7.63 -4.70
C ASN A 210 -20.25 8.42 -3.56
N GLU A 211 -19.93 8.09 -2.32
CA GLU A 211 -20.30 8.89 -1.15
C GLU A 211 -19.54 10.21 -1.08
N LEU A 212 -18.23 10.23 -1.32
CA LEU A 212 -17.44 11.46 -1.34
C LEU A 212 -17.92 12.41 -2.44
N GLU A 213 -18.27 11.93 -3.63
CA GLU A 213 -18.82 12.74 -4.72
C GLU A 213 -20.11 13.44 -4.27
N ARG A 214 -21.06 12.68 -3.74
CA ARG A 214 -22.34 13.21 -3.20
C ARG A 214 -22.10 14.20 -2.06
N TRP A 215 -21.14 13.91 -1.19
CA TRP A 215 -20.78 14.80 -0.09
C TRP A 215 -20.21 16.12 -0.60
N ILE A 216 -19.30 16.10 -1.59
CA ILE A 216 -18.72 17.31 -2.17
C ILE A 216 -19.81 18.14 -2.86
N GLU A 217 -20.70 17.53 -3.64
CA GLU A 217 -21.82 18.24 -4.27
C GLU A 217 -22.70 18.97 -3.25
N ALA A 218 -23.03 18.31 -2.14
CA ALA A 218 -23.86 18.90 -1.09
C ALA A 218 -23.17 20.04 -0.32
N ASN A 219 -21.84 20.06 -0.31
CA ASN A 219 -21.04 21.00 0.48
C ASN A 219 -20.25 22.01 -0.35
N ASP A 220 -20.32 21.96 -1.69
CA ASP A 220 -19.46 22.71 -2.61
C ASP A 220 -19.38 24.21 -2.31
N ALA A 221 -20.53 24.84 -1.98
CA ALA A 221 -20.60 26.26 -1.68
C ALA A 221 -19.88 26.67 -0.38
N MET A 222 -19.58 25.72 0.50
CA MET A 222 -18.88 25.93 1.76
C MET A 222 -17.38 25.61 1.66
N LEU A 223 -16.96 24.95 0.58
CA LEU A 223 -15.56 24.60 0.37
C LEU A 223 -14.78 25.80 -0.15
N SER A 224 -13.56 25.98 0.36
CA SER A 224 -12.67 27.06 -0.08
C SER A 224 -11.53 26.51 -0.93
N GLU A 225 -11.15 27.23 -1.99
CA GLU A 225 -9.91 26.95 -2.70
C GLU A 225 -8.74 27.32 -1.79
N VAL A 226 -8.14 26.31 -1.16
CA VAL A 226 -6.84 26.46 -0.53
C VAL A 226 -5.80 26.06 -1.58
N ASP A 227 -5.11 27.05 -2.13
CA ASP A 227 -3.90 26.79 -2.91
C ASP A 227 -2.94 25.98 -2.04
N PRO A 228 -2.40 24.85 -2.53
CA PRO A 228 -1.35 24.16 -1.80
C PRO A 228 -0.18 25.15 -1.61
N PRO A 229 0.43 25.21 -0.42
CA PRO A 229 1.64 26.01 -0.26
C PRO A 229 2.67 25.56 -1.31
N GLU A 230 3.22 26.54 -2.04
CA GLU A 230 4.25 26.37 -3.09
C GLU A 230 5.42 25.47 -2.63
#